data_AF-A0A7U3VMJ8-F1
#
_entry.id   AF-A0A7U3VMJ8-F1
#
_cell.length_a   1.000
_cell.length_b   1.000
_cell.length_c   1.000
_cell.angle_alpha   90.00
_cell.angle_beta   90.00
_cell.angle_gamma   90.00
#
_symmetry.space_group_name_H-M   'P 1'
#
loop_
_entity.id
_entity.type
_entity.pdbx_description
1 polymer ?
#
loop_
_entity_poly.entity_id
_entity_poly.type
_entity_poly.pdbx_seq_one_letter_code
_entity_poly.pdbx_strand_id
1 'polypeptide(L)'
;MAGAAQAHLAAQAHLVDAHCHGVYPGELGLGAFEARLPGTAAPGTTLFDSPSGFALRRWCPPLLGLEPHCPPARYLARRRELGAYESARRLLRGAGIRAYVLDTGEPGDLTPPKDLAATAGAPVVETVRLEPLAQQVADTSGTVGSFLANLAEAVHGAALGAAGFSCAGDDAARHGGDARPPGPVEVRQAAVAWLSARAVGERPDHPVLLRHLRWHAVATGLPLLLRYRPAGEGPAAAGDFLRATAGLGAEVVLLPAEPHEAAAADLAAALPHVYVGVGRDPAGVLGRTPFGKVLYASGVSGLPELAVSAAKGFLAELRRTVAERVRAGEWSAADGRHVTSLVAADNALRVFRLAEGGARSAGGGARSAAPAGPADCGPAPRGPISCGPASCGPVRPSAR
;
A
#
# COMPACT_ATOMS: atom_id res chain seq x y z
N MET A 1 20.84 4.98 37.27
CA MET A 1 19.64 5.80 36.93
C MET A 1 19.39 5.93 35.43
N ALA A 2 20.42 5.94 34.55
CA ALA A 2 20.23 6.00 33.08
C ALA A 2 19.59 4.74 32.44
N GLY A 3 19.76 3.55 33.04
CA GLY A 3 19.26 2.29 32.46
C GLY A 3 17.73 2.07 32.58
N ALA A 4 17.06 2.67 33.57
CA ALA A 4 15.62 2.50 33.76
C ALA A 4 14.78 3.39 32.83
N ALA A 5 15.30 4.58 32.45
CA ALA A 5 14.65 5.45 31.47
C ALA A 5 14.70 4.86 30.05
N GLN A 6 15.80 4.18 29.68
CA GLN A 6 15.91 3.44 28.42
C GLN A 6 15.00 2.21 28.35
N ALA A 7 14.80 1.51 29.48
CA ALA A 7 13.89 0.36 29.55
C ALA A 7 12.40 0.76 29.49
N HIS A 8 12.03 1.97 29.95
CA HIS A 8 10.63 2.43 29.89
C HIS A 8 10.26 3.13 28.56
N LEU A 9 11.24 3.53 27.75
CA LEU A 9 11.04 3.89 26.34
C LEU A 9 10.83 2.66 25.42
N ALA A 10 10.95 1.45 25.96
CA ALA A 10 10.73 0.19 25.25
C ALA A 10 9.27 -0.28 25.28
N ALA A 11 8.30 0.62 25.47
CA ALA A 11 7.00 0.39 24.84
C ALA A 11 7.30 0.24 23.34
N GLN A 12 7.25 -0.99 22.83
CA GLN A 12 7.57 -1.28 21.44
C GLN A 12 6.61 -0.47 20.58
N ALA A 13 7.04 0.70 20.12
CA ALA A 13 6.29 1.47 19.13
C ALA A 13 5.97 0.52 17.99
N HIS A 14 4.69 0.19 17.88
CA HIS A 14 4.17 -0.63 16.81
C HIS A 14 4.23 0.22 15.55
N LEU A 15 4.77 -0.34 14.46
CA LEU A 15 4.79 0.36 13.18
C LEU A 15 3.58 0.00 12.34
N VAL A 16 3.01 0.98 11.67
CA VAL A 16 2.17 0.77 10.50
C VAL A 16 2.96 1.25 9.30
N ASP A 17 3.22 0.36 8.35
CA ASP A 17 3.91 0.72 7.12
C ASP A 17 2.88 1.26 6.12
N ALA A 18 2.83 2.59 5.97
CA ALA A 18 1.84 3.31 5.19
C ALA A 18 2.06 3.21 3.68
N HIS A 19 3.18 2.64 3.23
CA HIS A 19 3.42 2.34 1.83
C HIS A 19 4.56 1.33 1.66
N CYS A 20 4.22 0.14 1.18
CA CYS A 20 5.20 -0.89 0.82
C CYS A 20 4.72 -1.71 -0.39
N HIS A 21 5.54 -2.65 -0.83
CA HIS A 21 5.21 -3.63 -1.87
C HIS A 21 5.33 -5.07 -1.36
N GLY A 22 4.89 -6.02 -2.18
CA GLY A 22 4.95 -7.44 -1.84
C GLY A 22 6.39 -7.94 -1.80
N VAL A 23 6.56 -9.17 -1.32
CA VAL A 23 7.86 -9.86 -1.28
C VAL A 23 7.92 -10.96 -2.33
N TYR A 24 9.12 -11.38 -2.72
CA TYR A 24 9.29 -12.54 -3.60
C TYR A 24 8.94 -13.83 -2.83
N PRO A 25 8.07 -14.70 -3.36
CA PRO A 25 7.67 -15.94 -2.69
C PRO A 25 8.76 -17.03 -2.79
N GLY A 26 9.65 -16.93 -3.78
CA GLY A 26 10.66 -17.93 -4.09
C GLY A 26 12.00 -17.77 -3.38
N GLU A 27 12.77 -18.86 -3.36
CA GLU A 27 14.18 -18.82 -2.94
C GLU A 27 15.05 -18.11 -3.99
N LEU A 28 16.07 -17.41 -3.51
CA LEU A 28 17.00 -16.68 -4.37
C LEU A 28 18.43 -17.26 -4.26
N GLY A 29 19.06 -17.44 -5.42
CA GLY A 29 20.51 -17.64 -5.52
C GLY A 29 21.29 -16.45 -4.95
N LEU A 30 22.59 -16.62 -4.67
CA LEU A 30 23.41 -15.56 -4.05
C LEU A 30 23.41 -14.29 -4.92
N GLY A 31 23.76 -14.42 -6.20
CA GLY A 31 23.76 -13.29 -7.13
C GLY A 31 22.37 -12.69 -7.36
N ALA A 32 21.33 -13.54 -7.40
CA ALA A 32 19.95 -13.07 -7.56
C ALA A 32 19.44 -12.33 -6.33
N PHE A 33 19.85 -12.72 -5.12
CA PHE A 33 19.54 -12.01 -3.87
C PHE A 33 20.25 -10.65 -3.83
N GLU A 34 21.55 -10.66 -4.09
CA GLU A 34 22.37 -9.45 -4.02
C GLU A 34 21.93 -8.41 -5.05
N ALA A 35 21.56 -8.83 -6.27
CA ALA A 35 21.01 -7.96 -7.31
C ALA A 35 19.68 -7.27 -6.93
N ARG A 36 19.03 -7.69 -5.83
CA ARG A 36 17.82 -7.05 -5.29
C ARG A 36 18.12 -6.09 -4.13
N LEU A 37 19.38 -6.02 -3.66
CA LEU A 37 19.78 -4.98 -2.72
C LEU A 37 19.89 -3.63 -3.42
N PRO A 38 19.54 -2.52 -2.75
CA PRO A 38 19.67 -1.19 -3.34
C PRO A 38 21.13 -0.84 -3.67
N GLY A 39 21.36 -0.31 -4.87
CA GLY A 39 22.65 0.22 -5.32
C GLY A 39 23.25 -0.53 -6.52
N THR A 40 24.50 -0.22 -6.84
CA THR A 40 25.27 -0.90 -7.88
C THR A 40 26.67 -1.15 -7.33
N ALA A 41 27.09 -2.42 -7.30
CA ALA A 41 28.43 -2.78 -6.88
C ALA A 41 29.45 -2.40 -7.96
N ALA A 42 30.60 -1.89 -7.54
CA ALA A 42 31.75 -1.78 -8.43
C ALA A 42 32.27 -3.18 -8.82
N PRO A 43 32.95 -3.34 -9.97
CA PRO A 43 33.52 -4.63 -10.36
C PRO A 43 34.38 -5.26 -9.25
N GLY A 44 34.12 -6.53 -8.92
CA GLY A 44 34.82 -7.25 -7.85
C GLY A 44 34.40 -6.91 -6.41
N THR A 45 33.39 -6.06 -6.23
CA THR A 45 32.84 -5.70 -4.90
C THR A 45 31.44 -6.28 -4.68
N THR A 46 30.90 -6.11 -3.47
CA THR A 46 29.59 -6.64 -3.08
C THR A 46 28.67 -5.57 -2.49
N LEU A 47 27.37 -5.67 -2.76
CA LEU A 47 26.33 -4.85 -2.11
C LEU A 47 26.10 -5.22 -0.65
N PHE A 48 26.69 -6.32 -0.15
CA PHE A 48 26.74 -6.57 1.29
C PHE A 48 27.62 -5.55 2.03
N ASP A 49 28.51 -4.85 1.32
CA ASP A 49 29.32 -3.73 1.81
C ASP A 49 28.68 -2.36 1.49
N SER A 50 27.35 -2.28 1.63
CA SER A 50 26.56 -1.05 1.49
C SER A 50 25.81 -0.73 2.79
N PRO A 51 25.24 0.48 2.95
CA PRO A 51 24.36 0.78 4.08
C PRO A 51 23.22 -0.25 4.23
N SER A 52 22.62 -0.69 3.12
CA SER A 52 21.57 -1.72 3.11
C SER A 52 22.12 -3.09 3.52
N GLY A 53 23.29 -3.46 3.03
CA GLY A 53 23.97 -4.71 3.40
C GLY A 53 24.33 -4.77 4.88
N PHE A 54 24.83 -3.66 5.44
CA PHE A 54 25.16 -3.55 6.87
C PHE A 54 23.91 -3.57 7.75
N ALA A 55 22.83 -2.90 7.33
CA ALA A 55 21.54 -2.95 8.02
C ALA A 55 20.97 -4.37 8.03
N LEU A 56 20.99 -5.07 6.89
CA LEU A 56 20.59 -6.47 6.80
C LEU A 56 21.41 -7.31 7.79
N ARG A 57 22.74 -7.24 7.71
CA ARG A 57 23.65 -8.03 8.56
C ARG A 57 23.46 -7.73 10.04
N ARG A 58 23.04 -6.52 10.41
CA ARG A 58 22.73 -6.16 11.79
C ARG A 58 21.43 -6.77 12.28
N TRP A 59 20.36 -6.67 11.50
CA TRP A 59 18.99 -6.88 12.01
C TRP A 59 18.34 -8.19 11.56
N CYS A 60 18.72 -8.76 10.42
CA CYS A 60 18.09 -9.96 9.86
C CYS A 60 18.63 -11.29 10.44
N PRO A 61 19.95 -11.51 10.60
CA PRO A 61 20.48 -12.79 11.09
C PRO A 61 19.88 -13.26 12.43
N PRO A 62 19.69 -12.40 13.45
CA PRO A 62 19.09 -12.83 14.73
C PRO A 62 17.69 -13.40 14.58
N LEU A 63 16.89 -12.90 13.63
CA LEU A 63 15.54 -13.40 13.36
C LEU A 63 15.54 -14.81 12.76
N LEU A 64 16.67 -15.25 12.20
CA LEU A 64 16.86 -16.59 11.64
C LEU A 64 17.70 -17.51 12.55
N GLY A 65 18.02 -17.06 13.77
CA GLY A 65 18.81 -17.80 14.76
C GLY A 65 20.32 -17.75 14.52
N LEU A 66 20.82 -16.68 13.90
CA LEU A 66 22.24 -16.43 13.69
C LEU A 66 22.72 -15.22 14.50
N GLU A 67 24.02 -15.16 14.77
CA GLU A 67 24.63 -13.98 15.39
C GLU A 67 24.51 -12.73 14.50
N PRO A 68 24.28 -11.54 15.08
CA PRO A 68 24.40 -10.28 14.35
C PRO A 68 25.74 -10.20 13.62
N HIS A 69 25.74 -9.55 12.47
CA HIS A 69 26.93 -9.32 11.63
C HIS A 69 27.57 -10.56 11.01
N CYS A 70 26.92 -11.74 11.09
CA CYS A 70 27.44 -12.95 10.47
C CYS A 70 27.79 -12.75 8.98
N PRO A 71 28.74 -13.51 8.43
CA PRO A 71 29.11 -13.40 7.02
C PRO A 71 27.91 -13.64 6.09
N PRO A 72 27.79 -12.91 4.95
CA PRO A 72 26.68 -13.05 4.01
C PRO A 72 26.43 -14.49 3.54
N ALA A 73 27.50 -15.25 3.26
CA ALA A 73 27.39 -16.65 2.85
C ALA A 73 26.68 -17.52 3.90
N ARG A 74 26.97 -17.30 5.20
CA ARG A 74 26.33 -18.01 6.31
C ARG A 74 24.86 -17.61 6.46
N TYR A 75 24.55 -16.32 6.30
CA TYR A 75 23.18 -15.83 6.31
C TYR A 75 22.33 -16.49 5.21
N LEU A 76 22.84 -16.50 3.98
CA LEU A 76 22.11 -17.05 2.84
C LEU A 76 22.01 -18.58 2.87
N ALA A 77 23.02 -19.28 3.39
CA ALA A 77 22.92 -20.72 3.65
C ALA A 77 21.78 -21.00 4.63
N ARG A 78 21.70 -20.26 5.74
CA ARG A 78 20.63 -20.42 6.72
C ARG A 78 19.25 -20.09 6.16
N ARG A 79 19.15 -19.04 5.35
CA ARG A 79 17.91 -18.67 4.66
C ARG A 79 17.41 -19.83 3.80
N ARG A 80 18.30 -20.45 3.02
CA ARG A 80 17.98 -21.62 2.18
C ARG A 80 17.61 -22.87 2.99
N GLU A 81 18.29 -23.12 4.11
CA GLU A 81 17.96 -24.24 5.01
C GLU A 81 16.54 -24.12 5.58
N LEU A 82 16.09 -22.90 5.89
CA LEU A 82 14.73 -22.64 6.39
C LEU A 82 13.70 -22.66 5.26
N GLY A 83 14.10 -22.27 4.04
CA GLY A 83 13.23 -22.07 2.90
C GLY A 83 12.54 -20.70 2.88
N ALA A 84 12.00 -20.33 1.73
CA ALA A 84 11.64 -18.94 1.44
C ALA A 84 10.49 -18.47 2.31
N TYR A 85 9.47 -19.33 2.44
CA TYR A 85 8.29 -19.05 3.25
C TYR A 85 8.64 -18.85 4.73
N GLU A 86 9.37 -19.79 5.35
CA GLU A 86 9.68 -19.69 6.78
C GLU A 86 10.68 -18.56 7.07
N SER A 87 11.63 -18.30 6.17
CA SER A 87 12.50 -17.13 6.25
C SER A 87 11.71 -15.82 6.19
N ALA A 88 10.85 -15.65 5.19
CA ALA A 88 10.00 -14.47 5.04
C ALA A 88 9.08 -14.30 6.25
N ARG A 89 8.46 -15.38 6.73
CA ARG A 89 7.61 -15.40 7.91
C ARG A 89 8.33 -14.89 9.16
N ARG A 90 9.54 -15.40 9.45
CA ARG A 90 10.34 -14.95 10.60
C ARG A 90 10.77 -13.50 10.48
N LEU A 91 11.22 -13.09 9.30
CA LEU A 91 11.68 -11.72 9.03
C LEU A 91 10.53 -10.73 9.19
N LEU A 92 9.42 -10.92 8.47
CA LEU A 92 8.29 -9.99 8.49
C LEU A 92 7.64 -9.90 9.89
N ARG A 93 7.46 -11.03 10.60
CA ARG A 93 6.96 -11.02 11.98
C ARG A 93 7.94 -10.36 12.95
N GLY A 94 9.24 -10.48 12.69
CA GLY A 94 10.31 -9.85 13.47
C GLY A 94 10.52 -8.36 13.19
N ALA A 95 10.00 -7.84 12.08
CA ALA A 95 10.13 -6.42 11.70
C ALA A 95 9.50 -5.51 12.77
N GLY A 96 8.39 -5.93 13.38
CA GLY A 96 7.63 -5.13 14.36
C GLY A 96 6.57 -4.25 13.72
N ILE A 97 6.24 -4.51 12.46
CA ILE A 97 5.13 -3.88 11.74
C ILE A 97 3.84 -4.64 12.10
N ARG A 98 2.77 -3.90 12.38
CA ARG A 98 1.46 -4.41 12.81
C ARG A 98 0.37 -4.24 11.77
N ALA A 99 0.58 -3.41 10.77
CA ALA A 99 -0.28 -3.34 9.59
C ALA A 99 0.52 -2.83 8.40
N TYR A 100 0.14 -3.25 7.20
CA TYR A 100 0.76 -2.84 5.94
C TYR A 100 -0.28 -2.24 5.01
N VAL A 101 0.10 -1.14 4.38
CA VAL A 101 -0.63 -0.53 3.27
C VAL A 101 0.16 -0.86 2.00
N LEU A 102 -0.33 -1.85 1.27
CA LEU A 102 0.39 -2.53 0.20
C LEU A 102 -0.01 -1.95 -1.17
N ASP A 103 0.94 -1.41 -1.92
CA ASP A 103 0.74 -1.04 -3.33
C ASP A 103 1.00 -2.26 -4.23
N THR A 104 -0.04 -2.69 -4.94
CA THR A 104 -0.07 -3.89 -5.79
C THR A 104 0.31 -3.62 -7.26
N GLY A 105 0.75 -2.40 -7.58
CA GLY A 105 1.09 -1.99 -8.95
C GLY A 105 2.53 -2.20 -9.37
N GLU A 106 3.39 -2.71 -8.48
CA GLU A 106 4.78 -2.99 -8.79
C GLU A 106 4.88 -4.26 -9.65
N PRO A 107 5.59 -4.22 -10.79
CA PRO A 107 5.71 -5.39 -11.66
C PRO A 107 6.52 -6.51 -10.99
N GLY A 108 6.20 -7.75 -11.39
CA GLY A 108 6.92 -8.95 -10.95
C GLY A 108 6.06 -9.90 -10.13
N ASP A 109 6.67 -11.02 -9.75
CA ASP A 109 6.03 -12.07 -8.95
C ASP A 109 6.14 -11.73 -7.46
N LEU A 110 5.40 -10.71 -7.03
CA LEU A 110 5.31 -10.26 -5.65
C LEU A 110 4.07 -10.83 -4.98
N THR A 111 4.17 -11.17 -3.70
CA THR A 111 3.04 -11.68 -2.92
C THR A 111 1.86 -10.70 -2.92
N PRO A 112 0.63 -11.16 -3.21
CA PRO A 112 -0.57 -10.34 -3.08
C PRO A 112 -0.90 -10.05 -1.59
N PRO A 113 -1.83 -9.11 -1.30
CA PRO A 113 -2.17 -8.71 0.07
C PRO A 113 -2.47 -9.88 1.02
N LYS A 114 -3.23 -10.88 0.56
CA LYS A 114 -3.63 -12.05 1.36
C LYS A 114 -2.43 -12.89 1.80
N ASP A 115 -1.50 -13.13 0.89
CA ASP A 115 -0.34 -13.99 1.15
C ASP A 115 0.69 -13.26 2.02
N LEU A 116 0.87 -11.96 1.79
CA LEU A 116 1.68 -11.12 2.66
C LEU A 116 1.11 -11.07 4.08
N ALA A 117 -0.22 -10.93 4.23
CA ALA A 117 -0.87 -10.92 5.54
C ALA A 117 -0.66 -12.23 6.30
N ALA A 118 -0.82 -13.37 5.64
CA ALA A 118 -0.58 -14.69 6.25
C ALA A 118 0.88 -14.86 6.69
N THR A 119 1.82 -14.44 5.85
CA THR A 119 3.26 -14.54 6.09
C THR A 119 3.68 -13.62 7.25
N ALA A 120 3.32 -12.35 7.18
CA ALA A 120 3.63 -11.33 8.18
C ALA A 120 2.87 -11.51 9.49
N GLY A 121 1.72 -12.21 9.49
CA GLY A 121 0.85 -12.33 10.66
C GLY A 121 0.27 -10.98 11.10
N ALA A 122 -0.01 -10.10 10.15
CA ALA A 122 -0.52 -8.76 10.35
C ALA A 122 -1.56 -8.41 9.26
N PRO A 123 -2.55 -7.54 9.54
CA PRO A 123 -3.45 -7.02 8.53
C PRO A 123 -2.68 -6.31 7.41
N VAL A 124 -3.10 -6.59 6.18
CA VAL A 124 -2.60 -5.92 4.97
C VAL A 124 -3.81 -5.38 4.24
N VAL A 125 -3.80 -4.09 3.94
CA VAL A 125 -4.79 -3.44 3.08
C VAL A 125 -4.15 -3.05 1.76
N GLU A 126 -4.93 -3.04 0.69
CA GLU A 126 -4.46 -2.73 -0.65
C GLU A 126 -4.59 -1.23 -0.96
N THR A 127 -3.58 -0.68 -1.62
CA THR A 127 -3.68 0.55 -2.40
C THR A 127 -3.52 0.20 -3.86
N VAL A 128 -4.49 0.61 -4.68
CA VAL A 128 -4.50 0.28 -6.11
C VAL A 128 -3.71 1.32 -6.87
N ARG A 129 -2.66 0.90 -7.58
CA ARG A 129 -1.91 1.79 -8.45
C ARG A 129 -2.70 2.09 -9.73
N LEU A 130 -2.89 3.37 -10.04
CA LEU A 130 -3.77 3.80 -11.13
C LEU A 130 -3.20 3.50 -12.52
N GLU A 131 -1.89 3.52 -12.69
CA GLU A 131 -1.26 3.31 -14.00
C GLU A 131 -1.43 1.87 -14.51
N PRO A 132 -1.18 0.81 -13.71
CA PRO A 132 -1.52 -0.56 -14.07
C PRO A 132 -3.03 -0.80 -14.23
N LEU A 133 -3.88 -0.17 -13.42
CA LEU A 133 -5.33 -0.27 -13.58
C LEU A 133 -5.76 0.27 -14.94
N ALA A 134 -5.26 1.46 -15.32
CA ALA A 134 -5.53 2.06 -16.61
C ALA A 134 -4.97 1.23 -17.78
N GLN A 135 -3.77 0.66 -17.62
CA GLN A 135 -3.20 -0.30 -18.56
C GLN A 135 -4.15 -1.49 -18.81
N GLN A 136 -4.62 -2.15 -17.75
CA GLN A 136 -5.51 -3.31 -17.84
C GLN A 136 -6.84 -2.98 -18.52
N VAL A 137 -7.43 -1.83 -18.18
CA VAL A 137 -8.64 -1.35 -18.84
C VAL A 137 -8.38 -1.08 -20.32
N ALA A 138 -7.26 -0.46 -20.64
CA ALA A 138 -6.89 -0.16 -22.02
C ALA A 138 -6.61 -1.43 -22.85
N ASP A 139 -6.05 -2.48 -22.24
CA ASP A 139 -5.83 -3.79 -22.88
C ASP A 139 -7.15 -4.51 -23.22
N THR A 140 -8.26 -4.18 -22.55
CA THR A 140 -9.55 -4.89 -22.69
C THR A 140 -10.65 -4.07 -23.36
N SER A 141 -10.48 -2.77 -23.55
CA SER A 141 -11.59 -1.88 -23.96
C SER A 141 -11.80 -1.75 -25.47
N GLY A 142 -10.82 -2.05 -26.32
CA GLY A 142 -10.95 -2.10 -27.79
C GLY A 142 -11.21 -0.76 -28.52
N THR A 143 -11.78 0.26 -27.86
CA THR A 143 -12.00 1.61 -28.41
C THR A 143 -11.69 2.68 -27.37
N VAL A 144 -11.44 3.92 -27.81
CA VAL A 144 -11.26 5.09 -26.92
C VAL A 144 -12.50 5.35 -26.08
N GLY A 145 -13.70 5.23 -26.66
CA GLY A 145 -14.95 5.47 -25.95
C GLY A 145 -15.16 4.47 -24.82
N SER A 146 -14.97 3.19 -25.13
CA SER A 146 -15.02 2.10 -24.15
C SER A 146 -13.96 2.25 -23.07
N PHE A 147 -12.73 2.63 -23.44
CA PHE A 147 -11.64 2.84 -22.48
C PHE A 147 -12.01 3.89 -21.42
N LEU A 148 -12.52 5.04 -21.85
CA LEU A 148 -12.88 6.11 -20.92
C LEU A 148 -14.06 5.74 -20.02
N ALA A 149 -15.07 5.04 -20.56
CA ALA A 149 -16.20 4.56 -19.76
C ALA A 149 -15.75 3.51 -18.72
N ASN A 150 -15.02 2.49 -19.19
CA ASN A 150 -14.55 1.39 -18.35
C ASN A 150 -13.51 1.86 -17.32
N LEU A 151 -12.77 2.94 -17.57
CA LEU A 151 -11.77 3.45 -16.65
C LEU A 151 -12.42 4.03 -15.39
N ALA A 152 -13.47 4.84 -15.57
CA ALA A 152 -14.22 5.40 -14.45
C ALA A 152 -14.87 4.29 -13.61
N GLU A 153 -15.47 3.29 -14.27
CA GLU A 153 -16.03 2.11 -13.62
C GLU A 153 -14.98 1.30 -12.88
N ALA A 154 -13.80 1.10 -13.47
CA ALA A 154 -12.71 0.36 -12.85
C ALA A 154 -12.18 1.04 -11.59
N VAL A 155 -12.01 2.36 -11.60
CA VAL A 155 -11.60 3.11 -10.39
C VAL A 155 -12.68 3.02 -9.31
N HIS A 156 -13.96 3.18 -9.67
CA HIS A 156 -15.05 3.08 -8.71
C HIS A 156 -15.19 1.65 -8.14
N GLY A 157 -15.06 0.63 -8.99
CA GLY A 157 -15.08 -0.78 -8.57
C GLY A 157 -13.90 -1.12 -7.65
N ALA A 158 -12.70 -0.64 -7.96
CA ALA A 158 -11.53 -0.80 -7.11
C ALA A 158 -11.71 -0.15 -5.73
N ALA A 159 -12.39 1.01 -5.66
CA ALA A 159 -12.66 1.71 -4.41
C ALA A 159 -13.52 0.92 -3.42
N LEU A 160 -14.24 -0.12 -3.86
CA LEU A 160 -15.05 -0.98 -2.97
C LEU A 160 -14.21 -1.87 -2.06
N GLY A 161 -12.96 -2.19 -2.46
CA GLY A 161 -12.06 -3.09 -1.73
C GLY A 161 -10.72 -2.47 -1.34
N ALA A 162 -10.31 -1.38 -2.00
CA ALA A 162 -9.05 -0.71 -1.72
C ALA A 162 -9.14 0.21 -0.49
N ALA A 163 -8.03 0.37 0.22
CA ALA A 163 -7.85 1.39 1.26
C ALA A 163 -7.39 2.75 0.70
N GLY A 164 -7.06 2.82 -0.60
CA GLY A 164 -6.60 4.02 -1.27
C GLY A 164 -6.08 3.75 -2.67
N PHE A 165 -5.57 4.80 -3.31
CA PHE A 165 -4.97 4.72 -4.64
C PHE A 165 -3.55 5.27 -4.62
N SER A 166 -2.67 4.77 -5.50
CA SER A 166 -1.36 5.39 -5.72
C SER A 166 -1.20 5.83 -7.19
N CYS A 167 -0.45 6.91 -7.40
CA CYS A 167 -0.20 7.46 -8.73
C CYS A 167 1.14 8.20 -8.76
N ALA A 168 1.77 8.31 -9.92
CA ALA A 168 2.92 9.18 -10.14
C ALA A 168 2.56 10.65 -9.92
N GLY A 169 3.47 11.40 -9.29
CA GLY A 169 3.31 12.83 -9.01
C GLY A 169 4.19 13.77 -9.85
N ASP A 170 5.16 13.25 -10.61
CA ASP A 170 6.23 14.01 -11.29
C ASP A 170 5.85 14.70 -12.62
N ASP A 171 4.57 14.77 -12.95
CA ASP A 171 4.08 15.22 -14.26
C ASP A 171 3.21 16.49 -14.19
N ALA A 172 3.05 17.04 -12.99
CA ALA A 172 2.18 18.18 -12.74
C ALA A 172 2.63 19.49 -13.43
N ALA A 173 3.94 19.73 -13.62
CA ALA A 173 4.40 20.95 -14.29
C ALA A 173 4.31 20.89 -15.83
N ARG A 174 4.22 19.67 -16.41
CA ARG A 174 4.30 19.46 -17.87
C ARG A 174 3.10 19.97 -18.67
N HIS A 175 2.01 20.38 -18.02
CA HIS A 175 0.82 20.96 -18.68
C HIS A 175 0.54 22.40 -18.24
N GLY A 176 1.59 23.17 -17.95
CA GLY A 176 1.47 24.61 -17.68
C GLY A 176 0.78 24.94 -16.36
N GLY A 177 0.74 23.98 -15.42
CA GLY A 177 0.21 24.21 -14.07
C GLY A 177 -1.32 24.20 -13.94
N ASP A 178 -2.07 23.71 -14.94
CA ASP A 178 -3.52 23.58 -14.75
C ASP A 178 -3.85 22.46 -13.76
N ALA A 179 -4.22 22.87 -12.55
CA ALA A 179 -4.58 21.99 -11.45
C ALA A 179 -6.00 21.40 -11.57
N ARG A 180 -6.84 21.92 -12.47
CA ARG A 180 -8.25 21.54 -12.55
C ARG A 180 -8.42 20.14 -13.15
N PRO A 181 -9.59 19.49 -12.95
CA PRO A 181 -9.94 18.29 -13.69
C PRO A 181 -9.85 18.56 -15.20
N PRO A 182 -9.21 17.67 -15.98
CA PRO A 182 -9.11 17.83 -17.42
C PRO A 182 -10.49 17.77 -18.08
N GLY A 183 -10.70 18.57 -19.12
CA GLY A 183 -11.97 18.60 -19.85
C GLY A 183 -12.21 17.32 -20.67
N PRO A 184 -13.46 16.95 -20.99
CA PRO A 184 -13.76 15.70 -21.69
C PRO A 184 -13.13 15.62 -23.09
N VAL A 185 -12.97 16.75 -23.78
CA VAL A 185 -12.32 16.82 -25.09
C VAL A 185 -10.82 16.56 -24.96
N GLU A 186 -10.18 17.18 -23.96
CA GLU A 186 -8.75 17.04 -23.68
C GLU A 186 -8.40 15.59 -23.31
N VAL A 187 -9.20 14.98 -22.41
CA VAL A 187 -9.05 13.57 -22.02
C VAL A 187 -9.20 12.65 -23.23
N ARG A 188 -10.20 12.90 -24.09
CA ARG A 188 -10.40 12.09 -25.31
C ARG A 188 -9.22 12.20 -26.25
N GLN A 189 -8.69 13.40 -26.48
CA GLN A 189 -7.52 13.61 -27.35
C GLN A 189 -6.28 12.90 -26.80
N ALA A 190 -6.02 13.03 -25.50
CA ALA A 190 -4.93 12.33 -24.83
C ALA A 190 -5.09 10.80 -24.92
N ALA A 191 -6.31 10.29 -24.72
CA ALA A 191 -6.61 8.88 -24.85
C ALA A 191 -6.42 8.37 -26.29
N VAL A 192 -6.87 9.12 -27.31
CA VAL A 192 -6.61 8.78 -28.72
C VAL A 192 -5.11 8.71 -28.99
N ALA A 193 -4.36 9.73 -28.58
CA ALA A 193 -2.92 9.81 -28.83
C ALA A 193 -2.18 8.63 -28.19
N TRP A 194 -2.44 8.38 -26.91
CA TRP A 194 -1.81 7.29 -26.17
C TRP A 194 -2.23 5.90 -26.70
N LEU A 195 -3.54 5.64 -26.86
CA LEU A 195 -4.04 4.34 -27.32
C LEU A 195 -3.58 3.99 -28.74
N SER A 196 -3.32 4.98 -29.60
CA SER A 196 -2.87 4.73 -30.97
C SER A 196 -1.37 4.40 -31.07
N ALA A 197 -0.58 4.81 -30.07
CA ALA A 197 0.89 4.64 -30.08
C ALA A 197 1.37 3.52 -29.14
N ARG A 198 0.59 3.20 -28.10
CA ARG A 198 0.99 2.24 -27.06
C ARG A 198 1.09 0.81 -27.56
N ALA A 199 1.97 0.03 -26.93
CA ALA A 199 1.94 -1.42 -26.98
C ALA A 199 0.94 -2.01 -25.94
N VAL A 200 0.50 -3.25 -26.18
CA VAL A 200 -0.25 -4.02 -25.17
C VAL A 200 0.61 -4.17 -23.92
N GLY A 201 0.02 -3.93 -22.76
CA GLY A 201 0.74 -3.95 -21.49
C GLY A 201 1.52 -2.67 -21.16
N GLU A 202 1.49 -1.66 -22.02
CA GLU A 202 2.10 -0.36 -21.73
C GLU A 202 1.19 0.49 -20.84
N ARG A 203 1.80 1.08 -19.81
CA ARG A 203 1.15 1.96 -18.83
C ARG A 203 1.03 3.39 -19.38
N PRO A 204 0.00 4.16 -19.00
CA PRO A 204 -0.07 5.55 -19.38
C PRO A 204 1.01 6.37 -18.68
N ASP A 205 1.71 7.19 -19.44
CA ASP A 205 2.61 8.24 -18.95
C ASP A 205 2.16 9.65 -19.40
N HIS A 206 1.08 9.72 -20.19
CA HIS A 206 0.52 10.97 -20.70
C HIS A 206 -0.03 11.81 -19.53
N PRO A 207 0.44 13.06 -19.32
CA PRO A 207 0.10 13.82 -18.11
C PRO A 207 -1.40 14.11 -17.96
N VAL A 208 -2.13 14.39 -19.05
CA VAL A 208 -3.60 14.52 -19.00
C VAL A 208 -4.29 13.26 -18.47
N LEU A 209 -3.84 12.07 -18.88
CA LEU A 209 -4.42 10.80 -18.41
C LEU A 209 -4.08 10.57 -16.94
N LEU A 210 -2.84 10.82 -16.51
CA LEU A 210 -2.44 10.73 -15.11
C LEU A 210 -3.19 11.75 -14.24
N ARG A 211 -3.42 12.97 -14.73
CA ARG A 211 -4.22 14.01 -14.05
C ARG A 211 -5.68 13.58 -13.94
N HIS A 212 -6.25 13.03 -15.02
CA HIS A 212 -7.60 12.47 -15.03
C HIS A 212 -7.76 11.34 -14.00
N LEU A 213 -6.80 10.41 -13.94
CA LEU A 213 -6.77 9.32 -12.97
C LEU A 213 -6.75 9.84 -11.52
N ARG A 214 -5.89 10.81 -11.22
CA ARG A 214 -5.80 11.42 -9.88
C ARG A 214 -7.13 12.06 -9.47
N TRP A 215 -7.78 12.78 -10.38
CA TRP A 215 -9.09 13.38 -10.10
C TRP A 215 -10.19 12.33 -9.89
N HIS A 216 -10.18 11.22 -10.64
CA HIS A 216 -11.06 10.09 -10.38
C HIS A 216 -10.82 9.46 -9.01
N ALA A 217 -9.55 9.28 -8.61
CA ALA A 217 -9.21 8.76 -7.29
C ALA A 217 -9.67 9.71 -6.17
N VAL A 218 -9.43 11.01 -6.30
CA VAL A 218 -9.90 12.03 -5.33
C VAL A 218 -11.42 11.98 -5.17
N ALA A 219 -12.16 11.82 -6.27
CA ALA A 219 -13.63 11.74 -6.24
C ALA A 219 -14.17 10.53 -5.45
N THR A 220 -13.35 9.50 -5.19
CA THR A 220 -13.75 8.36 -4.35
C THR A 220 -13.75 8.68 -2.85
N GLY A 221 -13.08 9.77 -2.43
CA GLY A 221 -12.89 10.10 -1.02
C GLY A 221 -11.93 9.16 -0.27
N LEU A 222 -11.24 8.25 -0.97
CA LEU A 222 -10.18 7.43 -0.40
C LEU A 222 -8.83 8.17 -0.45
N PRO A 223 -7.87 7.82 0.44
CA PRO A 223 -6.52 8.34 0.39
C PRO A 223 -5.85 8.16 -0.99
N LEU A 224 -5.20 9.22 -1.48
CA LEU A 224 -4.38 9.23 -2.70
C LEU A 224 -2.90 9.39 -2.35
N LEU A 225 -2.08 8.40 -2.67
CA LEU A 225 -0.64 8.41 -2.48
C LEU A 225 0.05 8.90 -3.78
N LEU A 226 0.82 9.98 -3.70
CA LEU A 226 1.57 10.52 -4.83
C LEU A 226 3.05 10.16 -4.71
N ARG A 227 3.55 9.42 -5.70
CA ARG A 227 4.93 8.91 -5.75
C ARG A 227 5.82 9.86 -6.56
N TYR A 228 6.94 10.28 -5.98
CA TYR A 228 7.90 11.18 -6.62
C TYR A 228 9.27 10.50 -6.77
N ARG A 229 9.85 10.60 -7.96
CA ARG A 229 11.17 10.01 -8.23
C ARG A 229 12.29 11.01 -7.89
N PRO A 230 13.50 10.54 -7.58
CA PRO A 230 14.64 11.42 -7.30
C PRO A 230 14.91 12.44 -8.40
N ALA A 231 14.85 12.01 -9.67
CA ALA A 231 15.07 12.87 -10.84
C ALA A 231 13.77 13.51 -11.38
N GLY A 232 12.67 13.43 -10.62
CA GLY A 232 11.39 14.03 -10.97
C GLY A 232 11.29 15.51 -10.59
N GLU A 233 10.20 16.15 -11.00
CA GLU A 233 9.88 17.55 -10.67
C GLU A 233 9.62 17.76 -9.18
N GLY A 234 9.28 16.68 -8.46
CA GLY A 234 9.03 16.71 -7.03
C GLY A 234 7.65 17.25 -6.65
N PRO A 235 7.33 17.24 -5.35
CA PRO A 235 6.00 17.54 -4.83
C PRO A 235 5.60 19.01 -4.97
N ALA A 236 6.57 19.93 -5.05
CA ALA A 236 6.31 21.35 -5.25
C ALA A 236 5.48 21.62 -6.53
N ALA A 237 5.73 20.85 -7.60
CA ALA A 237 4.99 20.95 -8.85
C ALA A 237 3.49 20.59 -8.70
N ALA A 238 3.13 19.81 -7.68
CA ALA A 238 1.74 19.42 -7.41
C ALA A 238 1.00 20.42 -6.51
N GLY A 239 1.61 21.53 -6.09
CA GLY A 239 1.04 22.45 -5.09
C GLY A 239 -0.36 22.98 -5.47
N ASP A 240 -0.58 23.34 -6.72
CA ASP A 240 -1.87 23.85 -7.19
C ASP A 240 -2.93 22.74 -7.20
N PHE A 241 -2.57 21.52 -7.61
CA PHE A 241 -3.43 20.34 -7.53
C PHE A 241 -3.82 20.05 -6.08
N LEU A 242 -2.84 20.03 -5.15
CA LEU A 242 -3.11 19.78 -3.73
C LEU A 242 -4.02 20.84 -3.12
N ARG A 243 -3.89 22.11 -3.52
CA ARG A 243 -4.82 23.16 -3.11
C ARG A 243 -6.22 22.96 -3.68
N ALA A 244 -6.33 22.50 -4.93
CA ALA A 244 -7.61 22.23 -5.58
C ALA A 244 -8.35 21.03 -4.98
N THR A 245 -7.66 20.09 -4.34
CA THR A 245 -8.29 18.95 -3.65
C THR A 245 -8.75 19.27 -2.22
N ALA A 246 -8.42 20.44 -1.69
CA ALA A 246 -8.81 20.85 -0.35
C ALA A 246 -10.34 20.86 -0.20
N GLY A 247 -10.84 20.21 0.86
CA GLY A 247 -12.28 20.12 1.15
C GLY A 247 -13.05 19.06 0.37
N LEU A 248 -12.40 18.28 -0.52
CA LEU A 248 -13.06 17.21 -1.26
C LEU A 248 -13.14 15.87 -0.52
N GLY A 249 -12.59 15.80 0.71
CA GLY A 249 -12.70 14.64 1.60
C GLY A 249 -11.67 13.53 1.37
N ALA A 250 -10.83 13.63 0.34
CA ALA A 250 -9.70 12.72 0.12
C ALA A 250 -8.43 13.25 0.80
N GLU A 251 -7.79 12.42 1.61
CA GLU A 251 -6.45 12.70 2.14
C GLU A 251 -5.41 12.42 1.05
N VAL A 252 -4.35 13.23 0.99
CA VAL A 252 -3.25 13.02 0.03
C VAL A 252 -1.96 12.73 0.78
N VAL A 253 -1.29 11.62 0.48
CA VAL A 253 0.01 11.26 1.08
C VAL A 253 1.11 11.46 0.04
N LEU A 254 2.05 12.34 0.32
CA LEU A 254 3.24 12.54 -0.51
C LEU A 254 4.29 11.49 -0.14
N LEU A 255 4.80 10.77 -1.13
CA LEU A 255 5.89 9.80 -1.01
C LEU A 255 7.13 10.35 -1.74
N PRO A 256 7.87 11.28 -1.10
CA PRO A 256 9.03 11.92 -1.69
C PRO A 256 10.23 10.95 -1.76
N ALA A 257 11.09 11.14 -2.76
CA ALA A 257 12.48 10.74 -2.66
C ALA A 257 13.28 11.73 -1.79
N GLU A 258 14.46 11.35 -1.32
CA GLU A 258 15.32 12.16 -0.42
C GLU A 258 15.47 13.65 -0.85
N PRO A 259 15.75 13.99 -2.13
CA PRO A 259 15.90 15.39 -2.54
C PRO A 259 14.62 16.24 -2.36
N HIS A 260 13.48 15.57 -2.29
CA HIS A 260 12.14 16.15 -2.28
C HIS A 260 11.47 16.16 -0.91
N GLU A 261 12.10 15.58 0.12
CA GLU A 261 11.52 15.44 1.46
C GLU A 261 11.18 16.79 2.10
N ALA A 262 12.06 17.79 1.97
CA ALA A 262 11.82 19.13 2.52
C ALA A 262 10.60 19.80 1.86
N ALA A 263 10.48 19.69 0.53
CA ALA A 263 9.35 20.27 -0.20
C ALA A 263 8.02 19.56 0.14
N ALA A 264 8.03 18.23 0.31
CA ALA A 264 6.86 17.49 0.77
C ALA A 264 6.45 17.90 2.19
N ALA A 265 7.44 18.06 3.08
CA ALA A 265 7.22 18.50 4.46
C ALA A 265 6.59 19.90 4.53
N ASP A 266 7.09 20.86 3.74
CA ASP A 266 6.56 22.23 3.71
C ASP A 266 5.10 22.25 3.17
N LEU A 267 4.78 21.42 2.17
CA LEU A 267 3.41 21.27 1.67
C LEU A 267 2.47 20.63 2.69
N ALA A 268 2.93 19.57 3.37
CA ALA A 268 2.18 18.93 4.44
C ALA A 268 1.98 19.89 5.63
N ALA A 269 2.92 20.77 5.91
CA ALA A 269 2.74 21.81 6.93
C ALA A 269 1.65 22.82 6.52
N ALA A 270 1.57 23.18 5.23
CA ALA A 270 0.67 24.21 4.73
C ALA A 270 -0.78 23.74 4.48
N LEU A 271 -1.00 22.49 4.08
CA LEU A 271 -2.30 22.02 3.56
C LEU A 271 -2.93 20.95 4.46
N PRO A 272 -4.09 21.18 5.12
CA PRO A 272 -4.61 20.31 6.18
C PRO A 272 -4.72 18.82 5.85
N HIS A 273 -5.12 18.47 4.63
CA HIS A 273 -5.36 17.11 4.14
C HIS A 273 -4.13 16.42 3.51
N VAL A 274 -2.97 17.08 3.54
CA VAL A 274 -1.73 16.56 2.91
C VAL A 274 -0.78 16.00 3.96
N TYR A 275 -0.40 14.74 3.84
CA TYR A 275 0.51 14.01 4.71
C TYR A 275 1.82 13.72 3.98
N VAL A 276 2.87 13.34 4.72
CA VAL A 276 4.16 12.93 4.16
C VAL A 276 4.57 11.57 4.71
N GLY A 277 4.91 10.66 3.80
CA GLY A 277 5.49 9.36 4.13
C GLY A 277 7.02 9.42 4.12
N VAL A 278 7.66 8.86 5.14
CA VAL A 278 9.12 8.84 5.29
C VAL A 278 9.60 7.42 5.56
N GLY A 279 10.60 6.95 4.80
CA GLY A 279 11.09 5.58 4.89
C GLY A 279 12.33 5.38 5.76
N ARG A 280 13.12 6.43 6.00
CA ARG A 280 14.43 6.32 6.68
C ARG A 280 14.57 7.29 7.85
N ASP A 281 15.10 8.50 7.63
CA ASP A 281 15.36 9.46 8.69
C ASP A 281 14.24 10.50 8.75
N PRO A 282 13.39 10.50 9.79
CA PRO A 282 12.31 11.47 9.90
C PRO A 282 12.77 12.85 10.39
N ALA A 283 14.03 13.03 10.80
CA ALA A 283 14.49 14.25 11.48
C ALA A 283 14.22 15.54 10.68
N GLY A 284 14.55 15.54 9.38
CA GLY A 284 14.35 16.70 8.51
C GLY A 284 12.87 17.07 8.35
N VAL A 285 12.00 16.06 8.24
CA VAL A 285 10.55 16.24 8.09
C VAL A 285 9.88 16.67 9.39
N LEU A 286 10.28 16.08 10.53
CA LEU A 286 9.78 16.45 11.86
C LEU A 286 10.16 17.87 12.26
N GLY A 287 11.24 18.42 11.71
CA GLY A 287 11.62 19.82 11.91
C GLY A 287 10.72 20.83 11.18
N ARG A 288 9.85 20.39 10.28
CA ARG A 288 9.05 21.25 9.37
C ARG A 288 7.55 21.01 9.44
N THR A 289 7.14 19.78 9.73
CA THR A 289 5.76 19.32 9.59
C THR A 289 5.14 19.03 10.94
N PRO A 290 3.85 19.38 11.17
CA PRO A 290 3.11 18.90 12.33
C PRO A 290 3.19 17.36 12.44
N PHE A 291 3.54 16.85 13.63
CA PHE A 291 3.78 15.42 13.85
C PHE A 291 2.59 14.54 13.51
N GLY A 292 1.37 15.08 13.59
CA GLY A 292 0.13 14.39 13.21
C GLY A 292 0.00 14.09 11.71
N LYS A 293 0.98 14.48 10.90
CA LYS A 293 0.95 14.41 9.43
C LYS A 293 2.14 13.66 8.82
N VAL A 294 2.99 13.09 9.66
CA VAL A 294 4.17 12.31 9.26
C VAL A 294 3.85 10.84 9.45
N LEU A 295 4.10 10.04 8.41
CA LEU A 295 3.83 8.60 8.36
C LEU A 295 5.14 7.83 8.14
N TYR A 296 5.28 6.67 8.75
CA TYR A 296 6.28 5.70 8.31
C TYR A 296 5.84 5.06 6.99
N ALA A 297 6.67 5.15 5.95
CA ALA A 297 6.40 4.61 4.63
C ALA A 297 7.70 4.04 4.05
N SER A 298 7.88 2.71 4.12
CA SER A 298 9.17 2.09 3.79
C SER A 298 9.49 2.16 2.29
N GLY A 299 8.48 2.08 1.43
CA GLY A 299 8.61 1.99 -0.03
C GLY A 299 9.37 0.76 -0.51
N VAL A 300 9.65 -0.22 0.36
CA VAL A 300 10.47 -1.37 0.01
C VAL A 300 9.69 -2.40 -0.78
N SER A 301 10.38 -3.13 -1.64
CA SER A 301 9.83 -4.17 -2.50
C SER A 301 10.72 -5.41 -2.54
N GLY A 302 10.11 -6.58 -2.70
CA GLY A 302 10.81 -7.81 -3.04
C GLY A 302 11.40 -8.56 -1.85
N LEU A 303 12.46 -8.06 -1.23
CA LEU A 303 13.14 -8.79 -0.15
C LEU A 303 12.51 -8.50 1.23
N PRO A 304 12.09 -9.53 2.01
CA PRO A 304 11.60 -9.32 3.37
C PRO A 304 12.66 -8.72 4.31
N GLU A 305 13.95 -8.91 4.00
CA GLU A 305 15.07 -8.28 4.70
C GLU A 305 15.04 -6.75 4.64
N LEU A 306 14.55 -6.18 3.53
CA LEU A 306 14.45 -4.74 3.35
C LEU A 306 13.34 -4.16 4.24
N ALA A 307 12.23 -4.87 4.42
CA ALA A 307 11.18 -4.48 5.38
C ALA A 307 11.70 -4.46 6.82
N VAL A 308 12.46 -5.49 7.22
CA VAL A 308 13.11 -5.50 8.54
C VAL A 308 14.07 -4.33 8.68
N SER A 309 14.99 -4.17 7.73
CA SER A 309 16.05 -3.16 7.80
C SER A 309 15.48 -1.74 7.80
N ALA A 310 14.46 -1.46 6.98
CA ALA A 310 13.76 -0.18 6.95
C ALA A 310 13.05 0.10 8.26
N ALA A 311 12.24 -0.83 8.78
CA ALA A 311 11.48 -0.65 10.01
C ALA A 311 12.38 -0.38 11.21
N LYS A 312 13.44 -1.17 11.31
CA LYS A 312 14.39 -1.08 12.42
C LYS A 312 15.28 0.17 12.33
N GLY A 313 15.72 0.52 11.13
CA GLY A 313 16.46 1.76 10.88
C GLY A 313 15.63 3.00 11.21
N PHE A 314 14.40 3.07 10.70
CA PHE A 314 13.48 4.17 10.97
C PHE A 314 13.21 4.35 12.47
N LEU A 315 12.91 3.27 13.19
CA LEU A 315 12.70 3.35 14.64
C LEU A 315 13.96 3.77 15.41
N ALA A 316 15.15 3.40 14.93
CA ALA A 316 16.39 3.84 15.55
C ALA A 316 16.58 5.35 15.38
N GLU A 317 16.38 5.88 14.17
CA GLU A 317 16.49 7.31 13.89
C GLU A 317 15.41 8.12 14.59
N LEU A 318 14.13 7.70 14.54
CA LEU A 318 13.04 8.35 15.26
C LEU A 318 13.34 8.45 16.76
N ARG A 319 13.79 7.35 17.39
CA ARG A 319 14.16 7.35 18.81
C ARG A 319 15.33 8.26 19.09
N ARG A 320 16.33 8.30 18.20
CA ARG A 320 17.49 9.18 18.33
C ARG A 320 17.05 10.64 18.31
N THR A 321 16.29 11.05 17.30
CA THR A 321 15.75 12.40 17.17
C THR A 321 14.92 12.79 18.40
N VAL A 322 13.98 11.94 18.84
CA VAL A 322 13.14 12.21 20.02
C VAL A 322 13.99 12.33 21.28
N ALA A 323 14.94 11.40 21.49
CA ALA A 323 15.78 11.40 22.68
C ALA A 323 16.71 12.63 22.72
N GLU A 324 17.19 13.12 21.58
CA GLU A 324 17.96 14.36 21.47
C GLU A 324 17.14 15.56 21.96
N ARG A 325 15.89 15.71 21.47
CA ARG A 325 14.97 16.79 21.88
C ARG A 325 14.63 16.75 23.38
N VAL A 326 14.35 15.57 23.91
CA VAL A 326 14.05 15.40 25.34
C VAL A 326 15.27 15.69 26.21
N ARG A 327 16.47 15.23 25.81
CA ARG A 327 17.72 15.50 26.56
C ARG A 327 18.08 16.99 26.55
N ALA A 328 17.76 17.70 25.47
CA ALA A 328 17.94 19.14 25.38
C ALA A 328 16.92 19.94 26.22
N GLY A 329 15.90 19.29 26.81
CA GLY A 329 14.82 19.97 27.54
C GLY A 329 13.81 20.66 26.63
N GLU A 330 13.87 20.42 25.31
CA GLU A 330 12.93 21.00 24.34
C GLU A 330 11.56 20.33 24.45
N TRP A 331 11.53 19.02 24.74
CA TRP A 331 10.30 18.23 24.91
C TRP A 331 10.29 17.50 26.26
N SER A 332 9.09 17.30 26.83
CA SER A 332 8.96 16.37 27.94
C SER A 332 9.10 14.92 27.46
N ALA A 333 9.39 14.00 28.39
CA ALA A 333 9.39 12.57 28.08
C ALA A 333 8.00 12.06 27.62
N ALA A 334 6.92 12.70 28.06
CA ALA A 334 5.56 12.36 27.63
C ALA A 334 5.32 12.78 26.18
N ASP A 335 5.74 13.99 25.80
CA ASP A 335 5.64 14.49 24.42
C ASP A 335 6.45 13.61 23.46
N GLY A 336 7.67 13.22 23.86
CA GLY A 336 8.50 12.32 23.05
C GLY A 336 7.82 10.98 22.79
N ARG A 337 7.13 10.40 23.78
CA ARG A 337 6.33 9.19 23.58
C ARG A 337 5.14 9.42 22.66
N HIS A 338 4.43 10.54 22.83
CA HIS A 338 3.29 10.89 21.98
C HIS A 338 3.68 11.05 20.52
N VAL A 339 4.75 11.81 20.23
CA VAL A 339 5.30 11.98 18.87
C VAL A 339 5.70 10.64 18.28
N THR A 340 6.34 9.77 19.08
CA THR A 340 6.71 8.43 18.62
C THR A 340 5.48 7.62 18.19
N SER A 341 4.40 7.62 18.98
CA SER A 341 3.16 6.90 18.63
C SER A 341 2.49 7.43 17.37
N LEU A 342 2.38 8.77 17.25
CA LEU A 342 1.80 9.43 16.07
C LEU A 342 2.48 8.99 14.78
N VAL A 343 3.81 9.11 14.75
CA VAL A 343 4.63 8.86 13.56
C VAL A 343 4.75 7.36 13.26
N ALA A 344 4.81 6.52 14.29
CA ALA A 344 4.96 5.08 14.12
C ALA A 344 3.67 4.41 13.64
N ALA A 345 2.49 4.83 14.11
CA ALA A 345 1.23 4.14 13.81
C ALA A 345 0.00 5.05 13.71
N ASP A 346 -0.26 5.90 14.71
CA ASP A 346 -1.61 6.47 14.91
C ASP A 346 -2.07 7.31 13.70
N ASN A 347 -1.15 8.03 13.07
CA ASN A 347 -1.47 8.80 11.88
C ASN A 347 -1.87 7.90 10.70
N ALA A 348 -1.18 6.79 10.48
CA ALA A 348 -1.49 5.85 9.41
C ALA A 348 -2.81 5.11 9.67
N LEU A 349 -3.05 4.69 10.92
CA LEU A 349 -4.33 4.10 11.33
C LEU A 349 -5.50 5.04 11.03
N ARG A 350 -5.34 6.35 11.31
CA ARG A 350 -6.34 7.37 11.02
C ARG A 350 -6.55 7.59 9.52
N VAL A 351 -5.48 7.82 8.76
CA VAL A 351 -5.55 8.10 7.30
C VAL A 351 -6.18 6.94 6.55
N PHE A 352 -5.77 5.70 6.85
CA PHE A 352 -6.25 4.51 6.14
C PHE A 352 -7.44 3.82 6.83
N ARG A 353 -8.01 4.44 7.87
CA ARG A 353 -9.17 3.93 8.63
C ARG A 353 -9.00 2.48 9.08
N LEU A 354 -7.79 2.12 9.48
CA LEU A 354 -7.46 0.79 9.96
C LEU A 354 -7.99 0.65 11.39
N ALA A 355 -8.73 -0.42 11.66
CA ALA A 355 -9.18 -0.70 13.02
C ALA A 355 -7.96 -0.98 13.91
N GLU A 356 -7.88 -0.31 15.06
CA GLU A 356 -6.96 -0.72 16.14
C GLU A 356 -7.30 -2.16 16.54
N GLY A 357 -6.37 -3.07 16.34
CA GLY A 357 -6.37 -4.49 16.75
C GLY A 357 -7.66 -5.03 17.37
N GLY A 358 -8.61 -5.42 16.52
CA GLY A 358 -9.80 -6.16 16.92
C GLY A 358 -10.51 -6.70 15.69
N ALA A 359 -10.34 -7.99 15.44
CA ALA A 359 -10.96 -8.70 14.34
C ALA A 359 -12.45 -8.33 14.20
N ARG A 360 -12.81 -7.61 13.13
CA ARG A 360 -14.13 -7.83 12.53
C ARG A 360 -14.03 -9.17 11.84
N SER A 361 -14.33 -10.24 12.58
CA SER A 361 -14.83 -11.44 11.93
C SER A 361 -16.06 -11.00 11.14
N ALA A 362 -15.96 -11.07 9.81
CA ALA A 362 -17.14 -11.18 8.99
C ALA A 362 -17.76 -12.55 9.35
N GLY A 363 -18.52 -12.57 10.44
CA GLY A 363 -19.39 -13.67 10.83
C GLY A 363 -20.54 -13.76 9.84
N GLY A 364 -20.26 -14.22 8.63
CA GLY A 364 -21.27 -14.78 7.75
C GLY A 364 -21.77 -16.06 8.39
N GLY A 365 -22.81 -15.93 9.23
CA GLY A 365 -23.57 -17.05 9.78
C GLY A 365 -24.30 -17.77 8.65
N ALA A 366 -23.58 -18.62 7.91
CA ALA A 366 -24.19 -19.67 7.12
C ALA A 366 -24.74 -20.71 8.11
N ARG A 367 -26.03 -20.59 8.43
CA ARG A 367 -26.76 -21.70 9.05
C ARG A 367 -26.79 -22.84 8.04
N SER A 368 -25.95 -23.83 8.27
CA SER A 368 -26.07 -25.17 7.73
C SER A 368 -27.47 -25.72 8.05
N ALA A 369 -28.32 -25.89 7.04
CA ALA A 369 -29.50 -26.73 7.12
C ALA A 369 -29.09 -28.14 6.66
N ALA A 370 -28.86 -29.03 7.63
CA ALA A 370 -28.82 -30.47 7.36
C ALA A 370 -30.26 -30.98 7.18
N PRO A 371 -30.50 -31.95 6.28
CA PRO A 371 -31.83 -32.47 6.01
C PRO A 371 -32.29 -33.39 7.15
N ALA A 372 -33.49 -33.15 7.68
CA ALA A 372 -34.17 -34.08 8.56
C ALA A 372 -34.68 -35.28 7.74
N GLY A 373 -34.35 -36.49 8.21
CA GLY A 373 -34.84 -37.76 7.67
C GLY A 373 -36.35 -37.97 7.91
N PRO A 374 -36.91 -39.06 7.33
CA PRO A 374 -38.34 -39.21 7.14
C PRO A 374 -39.03 -39.64 8.44
N ALA A 375 -40.19 -39.02 8.73
CA ALA A 375 -41.11 -39.49 9.75
C ALA A 375 -42.23 -40.32 9.10
N ASP A 376 -42.38 -41.53 9.60
CA ASP A 376 -43.46 -42.49 9.33
C ASP A 376 -44.85 -41.86 9.43
N CYS A 377 -45.72 -42.17 8.46
CA CYS A 377 -47.17 -42.05 8.58
C CYS A 377 -47.83 -43.30 8.00
N GLY A 378 -48.41 -44.10 8.90
CA GLY A 378 -49.28 -45.25 8.59
C GLY A 378 -50.65 -44.86 8.03
N PRO A 379 -51.54 -45.84 7.76
CA PRO A 379 -52.36 -45.84 6.55
C PRO A 379 -53.77 -45.25 6.67
N ALA A 380 -54.34 -45.02 5.48
CA ALA A 380 -55.59 -44.38 5.10
C ALA A 380 -56.90 -44.91 5.72
N PRO A 381 -58.00 -44.17 5.48
CA PRO A 381 -59.23 -44.79 4.97
C PRO A 381 -59.75 -44.16 3.66
N ARG A 382 -60.55 -44.96 2.95
CA ARG A 382 -61.01 -44.79 1.56
C ARG A 382 -62.33 -44.00 1.41
N GLY A 383 -62.38 -43.15 0.38
CA GLY A 383 -63.49 -42.94 -0.57
C GLY A 383 -64.54 -41.83 -0.25
N PRO A 384 -65.38 -41.40 -1.22
CA PRO A 384 -65.43 -41.76 -2.65
C PRO A 384 -65.31 -40.56 -3.62
N ILE A 385 -65.31 -40.92 -4.91
CA ILE A 385 -65.01 -40.18 -6.13
C ILE A 385 -66.20 -39.29 -6.59
N SER A 386 -65.90 -38.16 -7.23
CA SER A 386 -66.83 -37.44 -8.13
C SER A 386 -66.06 -36.92 -9.36
N CYS A 387 -66.65 -37.11 -10.53
CA CYS A 387 -66.07 -36.93 -11.86
C CYS A 387 -66.46 -35.59 -12.54
N GLY A 388 -65.45 -34.95 -13.17
CA GLY A 388 -65.56 -34.25 -14.47
C GLY A 388 -65.89 -32.75 -14.50
N PRO A 389 -65.72 -32.05 -15.64
CA PRO A 389 -64.79 -32.28 -16.76
C PRO A 389 -63.97 -31.03 -17.15
N ALA A 390 -63.12 -31.22 -18.17
CA ALA A 390 -62.17 -30.29 -18.77
C ALA A 390 -62.77 -29.08 -19.50
N SER A 391 -61.96 -28.03 -19.67
CA SER A 391 -62.01 -27.17 -20.87
C SER A 391 -60.62 -26.62 -21.21
N CYS A 392 -60.11 -27.05 -22.36
CA CYS A 392 -58.91 -26.53 -23.01
C CYS A 392 -59.22 -25.30 -23.88
N GLY A 393 -58.34 -24.30 -23.81
CA GLY A 393 -57.89 -23.45 -24.92
C GLY A 393 -58.61 -22.11 -25.17
N PRO A 394 -58.10 -21.23 -26.06
CA PRO A 394 -56.78 -21.25 -26.71
C PRO A 394 -56.00 -19.92 -26.65
N VAL A 395 -54.72 -20.06 -27.02
CA VAL A 395 -53.75 -19.04 -27.43
C VAL A 395 -54.21 -18.30 -28.70
N ARG A 396 -53.94 -16.99 -28.80
CA ARG A 396 -53.48 -16.32 -30.05
C ARG A 396 -52.76 -14.99 -29.77
N PRO A 397 -51.64 -14.70 -30.46
CA PRO A 397 -50.98 -13.39 -30.50
C PRO A 397 -51.41 -12.58 -31.75
N SER A 398 -51.22 -11.26 -31.73
CA SER A 398 -51.17 -10.44 -32.95
C SER A 398 -50.29 -9.22 -32.77
N ALA A 399 -49.43 -9.01 -33.75
CA ALA A 399 -48.47 -7.93 -33.93
C ALA A 399 -49.11 -6.55 -34.15
N ARG A 400 -48.36 -5.50 -33.80
CA ARG A 400 -47.92 -4.46 -34.74
C ARG A 400 -46.62 -3.85 -34.24
#